data_AF-A0A1I8CGB2-F1
#
_entry.id   AF-A0A1I8CGB2-F1
#
_cell.length_a   1.000
_cell.length_b   1.000
_cell.length_c   1.000
_cell.angle_alpha   90.00
_cell.angle_beta   90.00
_cell.angle_gamma   90.00
#
_symmetry.space_group_name_H-M   'P 1'
#
loop_
_entity.id
_entity.type
_entity.pdbx_description
1 polymer ?
#
loop_
_entity_poly.entity_id
_entity_poly.type
_entity_poly.pdbx_seq_one_letter_code
_entity_poly.pdbx_strand_id
1 'polypeptide(L)'
;MKFSISKLLISLIVTSIVIIDACKILVKLKSDTTKKFKLQLTVPSISYESEPLTFDKKGVVQSLKVKGPVCNLKKWTFQTFKHDEETDAWIKAEKLEAKIEGDGWMTVLVGKDYKPWINDRNQIFCSEGQCM
;
A
#
# COMPACT_ATOMS: atom_id res chain seq x y z
N MET A 1 0.28 -38.25 36.46
CA MET A 1 0.13 -37.61 35.14
C MET A 1 1.47 -36.99 34.75
N LYS A 2 2.31 -37.70 33.98
CA LYS A 2 3.67 -37.22 33.59
C LYS A 2 3.59 -36.56 32.22
N PHE A 3 3.46 -35.25 32.17
CA PHE A 3 3.67 -34.52 30.92
C PHE A 3 5.16 -34.60 30.58
N SER A 4 5.47 -35.27 29.47
CA SER A 4 6.84 -35.39 28.98
C SER A 4 7.33 -33.99 28.58
N ILE A 5 8.37 -33.50 29.26
CA ILE A 5 9.02 -32.19 29.05
C ILE A 5 9.38 -31.99 27.57
N SER A 6 9.65 -33.08 26.85
CA SER A 6 9.89 -33.10 25.40
C SER A 6 8.70 -32.58 24.58
N LYS A 7 7.45 -32.90 24.92
CA LYS A 7 6.27 -32.40 24.20
C LYS A 7 5.98 -30.93 24.48
N LEU A 8 6.32 -30.45 25.69
CA LEU A 8 6.23 -29.04 26.08
C LEU A 8 7.26 -28.17 25.35
N LEU A 9 8.49 -28.65 25.18
CA LEU A 9 9.53 -27.97 24.40
C LEU A 9 9.23 -27.92 22.90
N ILE A 10 8.72 -29.00 22.32
CA ILE A 10 8.32 -29.03 20.90
C ILE A 10 7.15 -28.08 20.65
N SER A 11 6.17 -28.02 21.55
CA SER A 11 5.08 -27.04 21.46
C SER A 11 5.58 -25.60 21.55
N LEU A 12 6.58 -25.30 22.40
CA LEU A 12 7.11 -23.95 22.58
C LEU A 12 7.93 -23.46 21.36
N ILE A 13 8.63 -24.38 20.69
CA ILE A 13 9.42 -24.09 19.49
C ILE A 13 8.51 -23.81 18.28
N VAL A 14 7.40 -24.55 18.13
CA VAL A 14 6.45 -24.33 17.03
C VAL A 14 5.71 -22.99 17.16
N THR A 15 5.44 -22.50 18.38
CA THR A 15 4.85 -21.16 18.59
C THR A 15 5.83 -20.01 18.36
N SER A 16 7.14 -20.26 18.40
CA SER A 16 8.16 -19.22 18.24
C SER A 16 8.49 -18.90 16.77
N ILE A 17 7.95 -19.69 15.82
CA ILE A 17 8.17 -19.55 14.37
C ILE A 17 6.92 -18.94 13.70
N VAL A 18 6.08 -18.20 14.44
CA VAL A 18 5.22 -17.20 13.78
C VAL A 18 6.16 -16.08 13.34
N ILE A 19 6.85 -16.35 12.24
CA ILE A 19 7.72 -15.42 11.54
C ILE A 19 6.86 -14.17 11.37
N ILE A 20 7.34 -13.08 11.96
CA ILE A 20 6.79 -11.76 11.75
C ILE A 20 6.90 -11.54 10.25
N ASP A 21 5.82 -11.82 9.51
CA ASP A 21 5.76 -11.70 8.06
C ASP A 21 5.85 -10.22 7.74
N ALA A 22 7.08 -9.74 7.65
CA ALA A 22 7.37 -8.37 7.34
C ALA A 22 6.86 -8.11 5.93
N CYS A 23 5.90 -7.19 5.81
CA CYS A 23 5.47 -6.68 4.53
C CYS A 23 6.68 -6.12 3.78
N LYS A 24 6.82 -6.52 2.52
CA LYS A 24 7.84 -6.01 1.60
C LYS A 24 7.18 -5.79 0.26
N ILE A 25 6.60 -4.61 0.10
CA ILE A 25 5.71 -4.32 -1.03
C ILE A 25 6.36 -3.25 -1.91
N LEU A 26 6.57 -3.60 -3.18
CA LEU A 26 6.87 -2.62 -4.22
C LEU A 26 5.57 -2.07 -4.80
N VAL A 27 5.27 -0.82 -4.49
CA VAL A 27 4.10 -0.10 -5.00
C VAL A 27 4.49 0.65 -6.26
N LYS A 28 3.94 0.24 -7.40
CA LYS A 28 4.10 0.94 -8.68
C LYS A 28 2.91 1.89 -8.86
N LEU A 29 3.15 3.18 -8.83
CA LEU A 29 2.14 4.21 -9.06
C LEU A 29 2.25 4.66 -10.51
N LYS A 30 1.19 4.50 -11.30
CA LYS A 30 1.22 4.77 -12.74
C LYS A 30 0.08 5.69 -13.16
N SER A 31 0.41 6.68 -14.00
CA SER A 31 -0.56 7.56 -14.62
C SER A 31 -1.24 6.90 -15.81
N ASP A 32 -2.57 6.87 -15.84
CA ASP A 32 -3.38 6.50 -17.01
C ASP A 32 -4.12 7.69 -17.64
N THR A 33 -3.76 8.90 -17.22
CA THR A 33 -4.38 10.16 -17.65
C THR A 33 -3.34 11.14 -18.20
N THR A 34 -3.77 12.06 -19.06
CA THR A 34 -2.95 13.20 -19.52
C THR A 34 -3.04 14.41 -18.58
N LYS A 35 -3.97 14.40 -17.62
CA LYS A 35 -4.13 15.47 -16.63
C LYS A 35 -3.02 15.39 -15.57
N LYS A 36 -2.53 16.56 -15.12
CA LYS A 36 -1.56 16.63 -14.02
C LYS A 36 -2.21 16.26 -12.70
N PHE A 37 -1.53 15.47 -11.89
CA PHE A 37 -1.98 15.15 -10.53
C PHE A 37 -0.79 14.91 -9.60
N LYS A 38 -1.03 14.98 -8.29
CA LYS A 38 -0.13 14.42 -7.28
C LYS A 38 -0.75 13.22 -6.61
N LEU A 39 0.08 12.29 -6.12
CA LEU A 39 -0.34 11.17 -5.30
C LEU A 39 0.55 11.06 -4.06
N GLN A 40 -0.07 10.86 -2.90
CA GLN A 40 0.61 10.57 -1.65
C GLN A 40 0.16 9.22 -1.11
N LEU A 41 1.12 8.40 -0.67
CA LEU A 41 0.85 7.12 -0.02
C LEU A 41 1.11 7.22 1.48
N THR A 42 0.11 6.86 2.28
CA THR A 42 0.24 6.71 3.74
C THR A 42 -0.01 5.26 4.13
N VAL A 43 0.86 4.69 4.96
CA VAL A 43 0.73 3.35 5.56
C VAL A 43 0.81 3.49 7.09
N PRO A 44 -0.34 3.76 7.74
CA PRO A 44 -0.37 4.15 9.16
C PRO A 44 0.12 3.06 10.12
N SER A 45 0.02 1.78 9.75
CA SER A 45 0.46 0.65 10.59
C SER A 45 1.95 0.68 10.90
N ILE A 46 2.74 1.33 10.04
CA ILE A 46 4.21 1.39 10.13
C ILE A 46 4.73 2.83 10.12
N SER A 47 3.85 3.81 10.35
CA SER A 47 4.17 5.25 10.33
C SER A 47 4.89 5.71 9.05
N TYR A 48 4.59 5.06 7.92
CA TYR A 48 5.16 5.44 6.63
C TYR A 48 4.25 6.44 5.94
N GLU A 49 4.83 7.52 5.43
CA GLU A 49 4.19 8.50 4.57
C GLU A 49 5.18 8.88 3.48
N SER A 50 4.73 8.87 2.22
CA SER A 50 5.57 9.33 1.11
C SER A 50 5.47 10.85 0.97
N GLU A 51 6.50 11.45 0.37
CA GLU A 51 6.34 12.77 -0.25
C GLU A 51 5.25 12.71 -1.35
N PRO A 52 4.51 13.80 -1.62
CA PRO A 52 3.59 13.87 -2.74
C PRO A 52 4.33 13.74 -4.08
N LEU A 53 4.05 12.67 -4.81
CA LEU A 53 4.66 12.39 -6.11
C LEU A 53 3.86 13.08 -7.21
N THR A 54 4.53 13.81 -8.10
CA THR A 54 3.88 14.55 -9.20
C THR A 54 3.90 13.74 -10.49
N PHE A 55 2.76 13.69 -11.18
CA PHE A 55 2.58 13.04 -12.47
C PHE A 55 2.06 14.08 -13.47
N ASP A 56 2.83 14.30 -14.53
CA ASP A 56 2.62 15.36 -15.52
C ASP A 56 2.11 14.85 -16.88
N LYS A 57 2.26 13.55 -17.14
CA LYS A 57 1.87 12.91 -18.40
C LYS A 57 1.41 11.46 -18.20
N LYS A 58 0.70 10.94 -19.19
CA LYS A 58 0.24 9.55 -19.22
C LYS A 58 1.42 8.58 -19.31
N GLY A 59 1.32 7.45 -18.62
CA GLY A 59 2.31 6.37 -18.68
C GLY A 59 3.51 6.54 -17.75
N VAL A 60 3.65 7.67 -17.06
CA VAL A 60 4.68 7.83 -16.01
C VAL A 60 4.44 6.81 -14.91
N VAL A 61 5.52 6.13 -14.50
CA VAL A 61 5.53 5.17 -13.40
C VAL A 61 6.54 5.64 -12.35
N GLN A 62 6.10 5.72 -11.10
CA GLN A 62 6.97 5.93 -9.95
C GLN A 62 6.79 4.76 -8.99
N SER A 63 7.86 4.37 -8.29
CA SER A 63 7.82 3.20 -7.41
C SER A 63 8.20 3.55 -5.98
N LEU A 64 7.43 3.06 -5.01
CA LEU A 64 7.71 3.17 -3.59
C LEU A 64 7.95 1.78 -3.01
N LYS A 65 8.99 1.64 -2.18
CA LYS A 65 9.27 0.40 -1.45
C LYS A 65 8.75 0.57 -0.03
N VAL A 66 7.70 -0.18 0.31
CA VAL A 66 7.13 -0.20 1.65
C VAL A 66 7.62 -1.45 2.36
N LYS A 67 8.22 -1.28 3.54
CA LYS A 67 8.68 -2.38 4.38
C LYS A 67 8.30 -2.16 5.82
N GLY A 68 7.78 -3.18 6.48
CA GLY A 68 7.51 -3.13 7.92
C GLY A 68 6.99 -4.45 8.47
N PRO A 69 6.86 -4.59 9.80
CA PRO A 69 6.55 -5.88 10.43
C PRO A 69 5.11 -6.34 10.17
N VAL A 70 4.15 -5.42 10.16
CA VAL A 70 2.73 -5.68 9.85
C VAL A 70 2.16 -4.42 9.22
N CYS A 71 1.66 -4.50 7.99
CA CYS A 71 1.22 -3.33 7.24
C CYS A 71 -0.31 -3.20 7.17
N ASN A 72 -1.06 -4.24 7.49
CA ASN A 72 -2.53 -4.28 7.34
C ASN A 72 -3.36 -3.95 8.60
N LEU A 73 -2.74 -3.61 9.74
CA LEU A 73 -3.49 -3.26 10.96
C LEU A 73 -4.44 -2.07 10.74
N LYS A 74 -4.00 -1.09 9.93
CA LYS A 74 -4.77 0.08 9.51
C LYS A 74 -4.86 0.13 7.98
N LYS A 75 -5.86 0.85 7.47
CA LYS A 75 -6.00 1.09 6.02
C LYS A 75 -4.84 1.96 5.53
N TRP A 76 -4.25 1.53 4.43
CA TRP A 76 -3.41 2.34 3.58
C TRP A 76 -4.28 3.36 2.88
N THR A 77 -3.73 4.55 2.62
CA THR A 77 -4.44 5.62 1.90
C THR A 77 -3.58 6.06 0.72
N PHE A 78 -4.18 6.01 -0.47
CA PHE A 78 -3.63 6.60 -1.69
C PHE A 78 -4.44 7.86 -1.99
N GLN A 79 -3.95 9.01 -1.57
CA GLN A 79 -4.62 10.28 -1.75
C GLN A 79 -4.14 10.94 -3.05
N THR A 80 -5.05 11.28 -3.94
CA THR A 80 -4.74 12.10 -5.13
C THR A 80 -5.06 13.56 -4.90
N PHE A 81 -4.35 14.41 -5.62
CA PHE A 81 -4.57 15.86 -5.65
C PHE A 81 -4.62 16.32 -7.10
N LYS A 82 -5.61 17.14 -7.42
CA LYS A 82 -5.72 17.82 -8.72
C LYS A 82 -5.07 19.20 -8.62
N HIS A 83 -4.46 19.63 -9.72
CA HIS A 83 -4.00 21.00 -9.85
C HIS A 83 -5.18 21.89 -10.24
N ASP A 84 -5.39 22.96 -9.48
CA ASP A 84 -6.32 24.02 -9.82
C ASP A 84 -5.57 25.11 -10.57
N GLU A 85 -5.88 25.27 -11.86
CA GLU A 85 -5.20 26.23 -12.73
C GLU A 85 -5.55 27.69 -12.39
N GLU A 86 -6.69 27.94 -11.74
CA GLU A 86 -7.11 29.30 -11.38
C GLU A 86 -6.36 29.83 -10.15
N THR A 87 -6.11 28.96 -9.17
CA THR A 87 -5.48 29.33 -7.91
C THR A 87 -4.02 28.88 -7.79
N ASP A 88 -3.52 28.16 -8.80
CA ASP A 88 -2.23 27.44 -8.81
C ASP A 88 -2.04 26.51 -7.60
N ALA A 89 -3.14 26.06 -6.98
CA ALA A 89 -3.14 25.25 -5.78
C ALA A 89 -3.33 23.76 -6.06
N TRP A 90 -2.91 22.92 -5.12
CA TRP A 90 -3.16 21.48 -5.14
C TRP A 90 -4.32 21.14 -4.20
N ILE A 91 -5.43 20.68 -4.78
CA ILE A 91 -6.65 20.37 -4.04
C ILE A 91 -6.83 18.86 -3.97
N LYS A 92 -7.20 18.34 -2.80
CA LYS A 92 -7.56 16.91 -2.65
C LYS A 92 -8.64 16.54 -3.66
N ALA A 93 -8.42 15.45 -4.38
CA ALA A 93 -9.36 14.92 -5.34
C ALA A 93 -10.00 13.65 -4.77
N GLU A 94 -9.50 12.48 -5.16
CA GLU A 94 -10.06 11.19 -4.78
C GLU A 94 -9.08 10.41 -3.90
N LYS A 95 -9.56 9.34 -3.28
CA LYS A 95 -8.72 8.45 -2.50
C LYS A 95 -9.10 6.99 -2.68
N LEU A 96 -8.11 6.12 -2.49
CA LEU A 96 -8.29 4.69 -2.31
C LEU A 96 -7.82 4.30 -0.93
N GLU A 97 -8.67 3.56 -0.21
CA GLU A 97 -8.37 3.05 1.12
C GLU A 97 -8.52 1.53 1.19
N ALA A 98 -7.48 0.85 1.66
CA ALA A 98 -7.46 -0.60 1.74
C ALA A 98 -6.48 -1.13 2.79
N LYS A 99 -6.77 -2.28 3.40
CA LYS A 99 -5.81 -3.01 4.23
C LYS A 99 -5.01 -3.97 3.36
N ILE A 100 -3.71 -3.74 3.28
CA ILE A 100 -2.81 -4.40 2.33
C ILE A 100 -1.65 -5.05 3.10
N GLU A 101 -1.34 -6.31 2.77
CA GLU A 101 -0.24 -7.10 3.35
C GLU A 101 0.46 -7.95 2.26
N GLY A 102 1.69 -8.38 2.53
CA GLY A 102 2.39 -9.38 1.70
C GLY A 102 3.84 -9.03 1.35
N ASP A 103 4.49 -9.93 0.61
CA ASP A 103 5.84 -9.78 0.07
C ASP A 103 5.78 -9.90 -1.45
N GLY A 104 5.80 -8.76 -2.15
CA GLY A 104 5.51 -8.73 -3.57
C GLY A 104 5.37 -7.32 -4.14
N TRP A 105 4.49 -7.17 -5.13
CA TRP A 105 4.28 -5.88 -5.79
C TRP A 105 2.83 -5.66 -6.19
N MET A 106 2.43 -4.40 -6.29
CA MET A 106 1.13 -3.99 -6.81
C MET A 106 1.28 -2.75 -7.69
N THR A 107 0.42 -2.61 -8.70
CA THR A 107 0.30 -1.36 -9.47
C THR A 107 -1.00 -0.65 -9.13
N VAL A 108 -0.89 0.62 -8.79
CA VAL A 108 -2.02 1.54 -8.64
C VAL A 108 -2.04 2.48 -9.82
N LEU A 109 -3.17 2.53 -10.52
CA LEU A 109 -3.41 3.45 -11.61
C LEU A 109 -4.25 4.64 -11.15
N VAL A 110 -4.05 5.78 -11.79
CA VAL A 110 -4.90 6.97 -11.62
C VAL A 110 -5.42 7.44 -12.97
N GLY A 111 -6.75 7.57 -13.05
CA GLY A 111 -7.50 7.87 -14.26
C GLY A 111 -7.83 9.35 -14.44
N LYS A 112 -8.70 9.65 -15.42
CA LYS A 112 -9.11 11.03 -15.76
C LYS A 112 -9.98 11.70 -14.70
N ASP A 113 -10.59 10.92 -13.83
CA ASP A 113 -11.39 11.29 -12.67
C ASP A 113 -10.53 11.44 -11.40
N TYR A 114 -9.20 11.28 -11.51
CA TYR A 114 -8.24 11.27 -10.40
C TYR A 114 -8.45 10.14 -9.39
N LYS A 115 -9.35 9.19 -9.67
CA LYS A 115 -9.62 8.06 -8.79
C LYS A 115 -8.49 7.04 -8.90
N PRO A 116 -7.79 6.72 -7.80
CA PRO A 116 -6.84 5.62 -7.80
C PRO A 116 -7.56 4.27 -7.74
N TRP A 117 -7.05 3.27 -8.46
CA TRP A 117 -7.45 1.86 -8.32
C TRP A 117 -6.26 0.91 -8.40
N ILE A 118 -6.35 -0.23 -7.71
CA ILE A 118 -5.36 -1.31 -7.83
C ILE A 118 -5.64 -2.05 -9.13
N ASN A 119 -4.71 -2.00 -10.08
CA ASN A 119 -4.87 -2.60 -11.40
C ASN A 119 -4.42 -4.06 -11.43
N ASP A 120 -3.25 -4.34 -10.86
CA ASP A 120 -2.68 -5.68 -10.78
C ASP A 120 -1.80 -5.81 -9.54
N ARG A 121 -1.59 -7.06 -9.12
CA ARG A 121 -0.82 -7.38 -7.92
C ARG A 121 -0.29 -8.81 -7.98
N ASN A 122 0.83 -9.04 -7.32
CA ASN A 122 1.45 -10.34 -7.17
C ASN A 122 1.89 -10.54 -5.72
N GLN A 123 1.44 -11.62 -5.08
CA GLN A 123 1.72 -11.95 -3.67
C GLN A 123 1.30 -10.87 -2.67
N ILE A 124 0.39 -9.99 -3.07
CA ILE A 124 -0.22 -8.98 -2.21
C ILE A 124 -1.63 -9.41 -1.86
N PHE A 125 -1.90 -9.52 -0.57
CA PHE A 125 -3.22 -9.76 -0.03
C PHE A 125 -3.90 -8.45 0.33
N CYS A 126 -5.17 -8.32 -0.03
CA CYS A 126 -6.01 -7.22 0.45
C CYS A 126 -7.18 -7.81 1.24
N SER A 127 -7.26 -7.46 2.52
CA SER A 127 -8.24 -8.00 3.45
C SER A 127 -9.51 -7.16 3.56
N GLU A 128 -9.42 -5.85 3.26
CA GLU A 128 -10.53 -4.91 3.42
C GLU A 128 -10.35 -3.69 2.51
N GLY A 129 -11.45 -3.12 2.02
CA GLY A 129 -11.46 -1.83 1.31
C GLY A 129 -11.52 -1.96 -0.21
N GLN A 130 -11.07 -0.92 -0.90
CA GLN A 130 -11.23 -0.75 -2.35
C GLN A 130 -10.12 -1.48 -3.12
N CYS A 131 -10.28 -2.80 -3.26
CA CYS A 131 -9.30 -3.68 -3.90
C CYS A 131 -9.81 -4.44 -5.12
N MET A 132 -11.07 -4.18 -5.52
CA MET A 132 -11.76 -4.76 -6.68
C MET A 132 -12.45 -3.64 -7.46
#